data_AF-A0A8J6XWG6-F1
#
_entry.id   AF-A0A8J6XWG6-F1
#
_cell.length_a   1.000
_cell.length_b   1.000
_cell.length_c   1.000
_cell.angle_alpha   90.00
_cell.angle_beta   90.00
_cell.angle_gamma   90.00
#
_symmetry.space_group_name_H-M   'P 1'
#
loop_
_entity.id
_entity.type
_entity.pdbx_description
1 polymer ?
#
loop_
_entity_poly.entity_id
_entity_poly.type
_entity_poly.pdbx_seq_one_letter_code
_entity_poly.pdbx_strand_id
1 'polypeptide(L)'
;MIRNLLVAAILLCFCGCGGGTEPSPVEPDMDALRSLPYAGAADGSSDDPAGVLIHRRDRAWPGLNLVTVQMLARADLLDMNGEVVRSWAMDGGGRWERARMLPDGGIAVVGVDPVQVSWIPDHARYIARFDADGTLLWKKQINAHHDIAPAGQGGLAVLTYRRRLVPEIHPSIDVRDDQITTMDGDGNTIDVISLLDAIGARQDVFRLQGSGPNSMGGRPWIDLFHTNSLMQSADGKLLLLCFRHQDRIAIIDLSRREAVWSWGIGVLSGPHDAQWLEDGHILVFDNGLARGWSRVLEIDPASGRIVWTYGDSGPDRFFTLSKGSAQRLPNGNTLIADSDNGRAFEVTAEGETVWEYATPHRVEDGRRAAIVRIRRIEADLSPRSTP
;
A
#
# COMPACT_ATOMS: atom_id res chain seq x y z
N MET A 1 1.65 -16.61 15.02
CA MET A 1 1.87 -18.02 14.57
C MET A 1 2.45 -18.10 13.15
N ILE A 2 2.78 -16.94 12.54
CA ILE A 2 3.34 -16.84 11.18
C ILE A 2 4.88 -16.86 11.23
N ARG A 3 5.47 -16.46 12.36
CA ARG A 3 6.91 -16.56 12.62
C ARG A 3 7.45 -18.00 12.71
N ASN A 4 6.59 -18.97 13.07
CA ASN A 4 6.98 -20.39 13.19
C ASN A 4 6.79 -21.21 11.91
N LEU A 5 6.01 -20.72 10.94
CA LEU A 5 5.85 -21.37 9.64
C LEU A 5 7.07 -21.15 8.73
N LEU A 6 7.78 -20.03 8.88
CA LEU A 6 9.03 -19.78 8.16
C LEU A 6 10.18 -20.69 8.66
N VAL A 7 10.16 -21.08 9.95
CA VAL A 7 11.20 -21.96 10.53
C VAL A 7 10.87 -23.45 10.31
N ALA A 8 9.58 -23.83 10.28
CA ALA A 8 9.18 -25.23 10.09
C ALA A 8 9.38 -25.75 8.66
N ALA A 9 9.35 -24.88 7.64
CA ALA A 9 9.67 -25.26 6.26
C ALA A 9 11.17 -25.52 6.02
N ILE A 10 12.05 -25.18 6.98
CA ILE A 10 13.51 -25.30 6.87
C ILE A 10 14.05 -26.60 7.51
N LEU A 11 13.23 -27.39 8.23
CA LEU A 11 13.76 -28.45 9.12
C LEU A 11 13.10 -29.83 9.04
N LEU A 12 12.48 -30.20 7.91
CA LEU A 12 11.96 -31.56 7.70
C LEU A 12 12.49 -32.16 6.40
N CYS A 13 13.76 -32.56 6.42
CA CYS A 13 14.28 -33.62 5.56
C CYS A 13 15.51 -34.30 6.20
N PHE A 14 15.35 -35.61 6.45
CA PHE A 14 16.36 -36.64 6.72
C PHE A 14 16.93 -36.79 8.15
N CYS A 15 16.23 -37.62 8.94
CA CYS A 15 16.91 -38.73 9.62
C CYS A 15 17.28 -39.78 8.56
N GLY A 16 18.49 -39.67 8.02
CA GLY A 16 19.07 -40.64 7.11
C GLY A 16 20.59 -40.50 7.14
N CYS A 17 21.27 -41.45 7.76
CA CYS A 17 22.73 -41.50 7.82
C CYS A 17 23.33 -41.51 6.40
N GLY A 18 24.25 -40.60 6.11
CA GLY A 18 25.11 -40.67 4.92
C GLY A 18 25.55 -39.29 4.44
N GLY A 19 26.87 -39.07 4.35
CA GLY A 19 27.47 -37.79 3.98
C GLY A 19 26.91 -37.21 2.67
N GLY A 20 26.58 -35.92 2.71
CA GLY A 20 26.12 -35.15 1.57
C GLY A 20 26.22 -33.66 1.90
N THR A 21 26.74 -32.90 0.95
CA THR A 21 26.86 -31.45 0.91
C THR A 21 25.69 -30.71 1.57
N GLU A 22 25.97 -29.63 2.31
CA GLU A 22 24.94 -28.74 2.84
C GLU A 22 23.91 -28.41 1.75
N PRO A 23 22.60 -28.59 1.99
CA PRO A 23 21.59 -28.20 1.03
C PRO A 23 21.69 -26.69 0.81
N SER A 24 21.78 -26.27 -0.46
CA SER A 24 21.68 -24.86 -0.82
C SER A 24 20.36 -24.28 -0.28
N PRO A 25 20.32 -23.00 0.15
CA PRO A 25 19.08 -22.38 0.60
C PRO A 25 18.02 -22.53 -0.48
N VAL A 26 16.87 -23.11 -0.14
CA VAL A 26 15.72 -23.18 -1.05
C VAL A 26 15.27 -21.73 -1.29
N GLU A 27 15.41 -21.24 -2.53
CA GLU A 27 14.85 -19.94 -2.89
C GLU A 27 13.35 -19.96 -2.61
N PRO A 28 12.80 -18.92 -1.94
CA PRO A 28 11.39 -18.90 -1.61
C PRO A 28 10.54 -18.88 -2.88
N ASP A 29 9.47 -19.68 -2.90
CA ASP A 29 8.49 -19.65 -3.98
C ASP A 29 7.80 -18.28 -4.00
N MET A 30 8.16 -17.48 -5.00
CA MET A 30 7.66 -16.11 -5.15
C MET A 30 6.17 -16.06 -5.45
N ASP A 31 5.61 -17.03 -6.17
CA ASP A 31 4.18 -17.07 -6.46
C ASP A 31 3.40 -17.39 -5.18
N ALA A 32 3.93 -18.30 -4.35
CA ALA A 32 3.37 -18.56 -3.03
C ALA A 32 3.36 -17.30 -2.15
N LEU A 33 4.48 -16.57 -2.05
CA LEU A 33 4.56 -15.32 -1.28
C LEU A 33 3.65 -14.21 -1.82
N ARG A 34 3.51 -14.12 -3.14
CA ARG A 34 2.62 -13.16 -3.80
C ARG A 34 1.15 -13.47 -3.54
N SER A 35 0.81 -14.76 -3.41
CA SER A 35 -0.55 -15.24 -3.15
C SER A 35 -1.05 -15.02 -1.72
N LEU A 36 -0.15 -14.74 -0.77
CA LEU A 36 -0.53 -14.60 0.63
C LEU A 36 -1.52 -13.45 0.85
N PRO A 37 -2.57 -13.65 1.67
CA PRO A 37 -3.45 -12.56 2.06
C PRO A 37 -2.68 -11.55 2.91
N TYR A 38 -3.11 -10.30 2.85
CA TYR A 38 -2.59 -9.26 3.73
C TYR A 38 -2.88 -9.58 5.19
N ALA A 39 -1.85 -9.55 6.03
CA ALA A 39 -2.00 -9.73 7.47
C ALA A 39 -2.88 -8.62 8.03
N GLY A 40 -3.97 -9.00 8.72
CA GLY A 40 -4.89 -8.05 9.36
C GLY A 40 -4.44 -7.63 10.78
N ALA A 41 -3.44 -8.29 11.35
CA ALA A 41 -2.95 -8.05 12.71
C ALA A 41 -1.53 -8.57 12.94
N ALA A 42 -0.82 -7.92 13.86
CA ALA A 42 0.55 -8.22 14.29
C ALA A 42 0.63 -9.43 15.23
N ASP A 43 1.71 -10.21 15.18
CA ASP A 43 2.02 -11.18 16.24
C ASP A 43 2.52 -10.39 17.48
N GLY A 44 1.79 -10.41 18.61
CA GLY A 44 2.11 -9.63 19.81
C GLY A 44 1.21 -9.95 21.01
N SER A 45 1.52 -9.39 22.19
CA SER A 45 0.74 -9.58 23.42
C SER A 45 -0.43 -8.59 23.52
N SER A 46 -1.43 -8.90 24.34
CA SER A 46 -2.47 -7.95 24.74
C SER A 46 -1.91 -6.74 25.51
N ASP A 47 -0.71 -6.88 26.06
CA ASP A 47 -0.11 -5.90 26.98
C ASP A 47 0.89 -4.95 26.28
N ASP A 48 1.09 -5.11 24.97
CA ASP A 48 2.02 -4.27 24.22
C ASP A 48 1.57 -2.79 24.26
N PRO A 49 2.48 -1.83 24.54
CA PRO A 49 2.17 -0.40 24.61
C PRO A 49 1.43 0.12 23.36
N ALA A 50 0.50 1.06 23.53
CA ALA A 50 -0.27 1.64 22.44
C ALA A 50 -0.42 3.16 22.60
N GLY A 51 -0.84 3.83 21.53
CA GLY A 51 -0.83 5.28 21.43
C GLY A 51 0.53 5.81 20.98
N VAL A 52 0.81 7.06 21.29
CA VAL A 52 2.10 7.69 20.98
C VAL A 52 3.15 7.27 22.02
N LEU A 53 4.18 6.59 21.55
CA LEU A 53 5.27 6.02 22.36
C LEU A 53 6.48 6.96 22.43
N ILE A 54 6.72 7.72 21.36
CA ILE A 54 7.80 8.71 21.27
C ILE A 54 7.22 9.98 20.66
N HIS A 55 7.55 11.13 21.24
CA HIS A 55 7.25 12.44 20.65
C HIS A 55 8.30 13.46 21.07
N ARG A 56 9.22 13.78 20.16
CA ARG A 56 10.20 14.87 20.29
C ARG A 56 9.67 16.11 19.59
N ARG A 57 8.91 16.92 20.32
CA ARG A 57 8.12 18.06 19.78
C ARG A 57 8.93 19.09 18.98
N ASP A 58 10.21 19.24 19.32
CA ASP A 58 11.16 20.14 18.68
C ASP A 58 11.74 19.60 17.37
N ARG A 59 11.53 18.31 17.07
CA ARG A 59 12.11 17.62 15.92
C ARG A 59 11.09 16.94 15.01
N ALA A 60 9.99 16.46 15.57
CA ALA A 60 8.89 15.88 14.83
C ALA A 60 8.14 16.96 14.04
N TRP A 61 7.76 16.66 12.80
CA TRP A 61 6.93 17.56 12.01
C TRP A 61 5.51 17.59 12.58
N PRO A 62 4.97 18.76 12.95
CA PRO A 62 3.61 18.88 13.47
C PRO A 62 2.57 18.58 12.38
N GLY A 63 1.36 18.22 12.82
CA GLY A 63 0.24 17.99 11.91
C GLY A 63 -0.78 17.03 12.52
N LEU A 64 -1.68 16.55 11.67
CA LEU A 64 -2.62 15.49 12.01
C LEU A 64 -2.29 14.23 11.23
N ASN A 65 -2.57 13.07 11.82
CA ASN A 65 -2.24 11.77 11.26
C ASN A 65 -3.53 11.05 10.86
N LEU A 66 -3.81 10.95 9.56
CA LEU A 66 -4.91 10.12 9.05
C LEU A 66 -4.46 8.66 9.00
N VAL A 67 -5.09 7.80 9.80
CA VAL A 67 -4.79 6.38 9.95
C VAL A 67 -5.96 5.55 9.41
N THR A 68 -5.68 4.61 8.50
CA THR A 68 -6.64 3.59 8.07
C THR A 68 -6.31 2.26 8.75
N VAL A 69 -7.27 1.69 9.48
CA VAL A 69 -7.10 0.42 10.22
C VAL A 69 -7.76 -0.69 9.41
N GLN A 70 -7.01 -1.71 9.02
CA GLN A 70 -7.42 -2.61 7.93
C GLN A 70 -8.75 -3.31 8.18
N MET A 71 -8.92 -3.90 9.37
CA MET A 71 -10.07 -4.75 9.68
C MET A 71 -11.27 -3.97 10.21
N LEU A 72 -11.22 -2.64 10.12
CA LEU A 72 -12.31 -1.76 10.49
C LEU A 72 -12.74 -1.00 9.24
N ALA A 73 -14.05 -0.82 9.05
CA ALA A 73 -14.56 0.17 8.10
C ALA A 73 -14.44 1.58 8.70
N ARG A 74 -13.21 1.96 9.07
CA ARG A 74 -12.90 3.17 9.85
C ARG A 74 -11.56 3.79 9.47
N ALA A 75 -11.53 5.12 9.51
CA ALA A 75 -10.31 5.91 9.51
C ALA A 75 -10.36 6.94 10.64
N ASP A 76 -9.22 7.13 11.31
CA ASP A 76 -9.07 8.07 12.41
C ASP A 76 -8.10 9.19 12.02
N LEU A 77 -8.44 10.42 12.37
CA LEU A 77 -7.55 11.57 12.31
C LEU A 77 -7.05 11.86 13.72
N LEU A 78 -5.75 11.67 13.93
CA LEU A 78 -5.11 11.78 15.24
C LEU A 78 -4.27 13.05 15.32
N ASP A 79 -4.21 13.66 16.49
CA ASP A 79 -3.21 14.68 16.78
C ASP A 79 -1.81 14.07 16.99
N MET A 80 -0.82 14.90 17.32
CA MET A 80 0.56 14.42 17.57
C MET A 80 0.74 13.69 18.91
N ASN A 81 -0.25 13.72 19.80
CA ASN A 81 -0.28 12.95 21.05
C ASN A 81 -1.07 11.64 20.92
N GLY A 82 -1.66 11.37 19.74
CA GLY A 82 -2.44 10.17 19.46
C GLY A 82 -3.90 10.29 19.88
N GLU A 83 -4.36 11.49 20.23
CA GLU A 83 -5.76 11.76 20.53
C GLU A 83 -6.55 11.83 19.23
N VAL A 84 -7.72 11.17 19.21
CA VAL A 84 -8.62 11.19 18.06
C VAL A 84 -9.29 12.56 17.97
N VAL A 85 -8.94 13.31 16.92
CA VAL A 85 -9.59 14.59 16.58
C VAL A 85 -10.88 14.35 15.82
N ARG A 86 -10.90 13.33 14.96
CA ARG A 86 -12.04 12.98 14.12
C ARG A 86 -11.99 11.52 13.70
N SER A 87 -13.15 10.94 13.41
CA SER A 87 -13.26 9.60 12.84
C SER A 87 -14.31 9.58 11.74
N TRP A 88 -14.05 8.79 10.71
CA TRP A 88 -15.03 8.35 9.74
C TRP A 88 -15.21 6.87 9.90
N ALA A 89 -16.46 6.40 9.90
CA ALA A 89 -16.77 4.99 9.93
C ALA A 89 -18.02 4.72 9.10
N MET A 90 -18.18 3.47 8.67
CA MET A 90 -19.41 3.00 8.03
C MET A 90 -20.01 1.88 8.87
N ASP A 91 -21.20 2.12 9.42
CA ASP A 91 -21.94 1.12 10.18
C ASP A 91 -22.25 -0.10 9.31
N GLY A 92 -21.96 -1.29 9.84
CA GLY A 92 -22.08 -2.54 9.09
C GLY A 92 -21.09 -2.68 7.92
N GLY A 93 -20.09 -1.80 7.80
CA GLY A 93 -19.02 -1.94 6.83
C GLY A 93 -18.07 -3.09 7.16
N GLY A 94 -17.48 -3.70 6.13
CA GLY A 94 -16.54 -4.80 6.30
C GLY A 94 -15.14 -4.32 6.66
N ARG A 95 -14.41 -3.80 5.67
CA ARG A 95 -13.03 -3.32 5.83
C ARG A 95 -12.71 -2.17 4.89
N TRP A 96 -11.84 -1.26 5.30
CA TRP A 96 -11.28 -0.23 4.43
C TRP A 96 -9.83 -0.56 4.06
N GLU A 97 -9.56 -0.59 2.76
CA GLU A 97 -8.20 -0.75 2.22
C GLU A 97 -7.48 0.58 2.11
N ARG A 98 -8.22 1.70 2.02
CA ARG A 98 -7.65 3.04 1.94
C ARG A 98 -8.66 4.08 2.38
N ALA A 99 -8.22 5.05 3.17
CA ALA A 99 -8.85 6.36 3.25
C ALA A 99 -7.87 7.43 2.75
N ARG A 100 -8.41 8.41 2.02
CA ARG A 100 -7.67 9.56 1.48
C ARG A 100 -8.40 10.84 1.86
N MET A 101 -7.70 11.74 2.54
CA MET A 101 -8.17 13.11 2.78
C MET A 101 -8.28 13.87 1.46
N LEU A 102 -9.37 14.62 1.31
CA LEU A 102 -9.63 15.47 0.16
C LEU A 102 -9.55 16.96 0.55
N PRO A 103 -9.36 17.88 -0.42
CA PRO A 103 -9.19 19.31 -0.13
C PRO A 103 -10.35 19.99 0.60
N ASP A 104 -11.56 19.42 0.52
CA ASP A 104 -12.75 19.89 1.22
C ASP A 104 -12.84 19.38 2.68
N GLY A 105 -11.85 18.60 3.13
CA GLY A 105 -11.78 18.06 4.48
C GLY A 105 -12.58 16.78 4.72
N GLY A 106 -13.28 16.27 3.70
CA GLY A 106 -13.85 14.94 3.73
C GLY A 106 -12.84 13.87 3.31
N ILE A 107 -13.29 12.60 3.28
CA ILE A 107 -12.47 11.49 2.79
C ILE A 107 -13.12 10.75 1.61
N ALA A 108 -12.28 10.18 0.76
CA ALA A 108 -12.66 9.10 -0.15
C ALA A 108 -12.05 7.78 0.32
N VAL A 109 -12.80 6.70 0.19
CA VAL A 109 -12.37 5.38 0.68
C VAL A 109 -12.46 4.32 -0.41
N VAL A 110 -11.50 3.39 -0.38
CA VAL A 110 -11.59 2.09 -1.06
C VAL A 110 -11.93 1.07 0.02
N GLY A 111 -13.03 0.35 -0.16
CA GLY A 111 -13.54 -0.56 0.85
C GLY A 111 -14.09 -1.87 0.29
N VAL A 112 -14.32 -2.79 1.21
CA VAL A 112 -14.92 -4.10 0.95
C VAL A 112 -16.06 -4.29 1.94
N ASP A 113 -17.21 -4.70 1.43
CA ASP A 113 -18.37 -5.06 2.26
C ASP A 113 -18.10 -6.33 3.08
N PRO A 114 -18.85 -6.58 4.16
CA PRO A 114 -18.68 -7.80 4.95
C PRO A 114 -18.83 -9.06 4.08
N VAL A 115 -17.89 -9.98 4.21
CA VAL A 115 -17.88 -11.25 3.47
C VAL A 115 -17.60 -12.39 4.43
N GLN A 116 -18.23 -13.55 4.18
CA GLN A 116 -18.06 -14.76 5.01
C GLN A 116 -17.07 -15.77 4.41
N VAL A 117 -16.24 -15.31 3.48
CA VAL A 117 -15.24 -16.12 2.78
C VAL A 117 -13.84 -15.56 3.06
N SER A 118 -12.82 -16.41 2.95
CA SER A 118 -11.41 -16.04 3.20
C SER A 118 -10.77 -15.18 2.11
N TRP A 119 -11.50 -14.90 1.03
CA TRP A 119 -11.07 -14.09 -0.10
C TRP A 119 -12.05 -12.93 -0.32
N ILE A 120 -11.74 -12.01 -1.24
CA ILE A 120 -12.59 -10.84 -1.50
C ILE A 120 -13.33 -11.02 -2.83
N PRO A 121 -14.65 -11.25 -2.80
CA PRO A 121 -15.48 -11.22 -4.00
C PRO A 121 -15.41 -9.89 -4.71
N ASP A 122 -15.34 -9.93 -6.04
CA ASP A 122 -15.35 -8.74 -6.90
C ASP A 122 -16.56 -7.84 -6.56
N HIS A 123 -17.74 -8.44 -6.38
CA HIS A 123 -18.98 -7.72 -6.05
C HIS A 123 -19.02 -7.09 -4.65
N ALA A 124 -18.06 -7.38 -3.77
CA ALA A 124 -17.99 -6.80 -2.43
C ALA A 124 -17.17 -5.50 -2.40
N ARG A 125 -16.44 -5.19 -3.48
CA ARG A 125 -15.55 -4.03 -3.56
C ARG A 125 -16.32 -2.75 -3.91
N TYR A 126 -15.98 -1.66 -3.25
CA TYR A 126 -16.61 -0.37 -3.48
C TYR A 126 -15.64 0.80 -3.29
N ILE A 127 -16.08 1.95 -3.77
CA ILE A 127 -15.61 3.25 -3.30
C ILE A 127 -16.73 4.01 -2.61
N ALA A 128 -16.37 4.87 -1.67
CA ALA A 128 -17.33 5.76 -1.03
C ALA A 128 -16.70 7.12 -0.70
N ARG A 129 -17.55 8.13 -0.57
CA ARG A 129 -17.19 9.52 -0.25
C ARG A 129 -17.92 9.94 1.01
N PHE A 130 -17.19 10.50 1.96
CA PHE A 130 -17.72 11.01 3.21
C PHE A 130 -17.40 12.48 3.38
N ASP A 131 -18.37 13.29 3.75
CA ASP A 131 -18.11 14.67 4.14
C ASP A 131 -17.22 14.73 5.38
N ALA A 132 -16.71 15.93 5.68
CA ALA A 132 -15.86 16.18 6.82
C ALA A 132 -16.53 15.68 8.11
N ASP A 133 -17.82 15.92 8.32
CA ASP A 133 -18.52 15.54 9.55
C ASP A 133 -18.78 14.02 9.73
N GLY A 134 -18.43 13.20 8.73
CA GLY A 134 -18.70 11.76 8.75
C GLY A 134 -19.91 11.33 7.93
N THR A 135 -20.67 12.26 7.34
CA THR A 135 -21.84 11.95 6.51
C THR A 135 -21.42 11.22 5.23
N LEU A 136 -21.99 10.04 4.98
CA LEU A 136 -21.82 9.33 3.70
C LEU A 136 -22.53 10.10 2.57
N LEU A 137 -21.77 10.63 1.62
CA LEU A 137 -22.30 11.35 0.47
C LEU A 137 -22.74 10.40 -0.64
N TRP A 138 -21.89 9.43 -0.98
CA TRP A 138 -22.22 8.38 -1.95
C TRP A 138 -21.34 7.14 -1.77
N LYS A 139 -21.84 6.00 -2.26
CA LYS A 139 -21.12 4.72 -2.37
C LYS A 139 -21.37 4.13 -3.77
N LYS A 140 -20.33 3.62 -4.42
CA LYS A 140 -20.41 2.97 -5.74
C LYS A 140 -19.77 1.59 -5.67
N GLN A 141 -20.52 0.56 -6.07
CA GLN A 141 -19.98 -0.79 -6.20
C GLN A 141 -19.11 -0.87 -7.45
N ILE A 142 -17.82 -1.15 -7.27
CA ILE A 142 -16.84 -1.22 -8.35
C ILE A 142 -15.64 -2.04 -7.87
N ASN A 143 -14.94 -2.70 -8.79
CA ASN A 143 -13.73 -3.49 -8.51
C ASN A 143 -12.51 -2.63 -8.10
N ALA A 144 -12.69 -1.66 -7.20
CA ALA A 144 -11.64 -0.84 -6.66
C ALA A 144 -10.74 -1.65 -5.71
N HIS A 145 -9.47 -1.26 -5.65
CA HIS A 145 -8.48 -1.88 -4.80
C HIS A 145 -7.35 -0.91 -4.44
N HIS A 146 -6.80 -1.09 -3.24
CA HIS A 146 -5.55 -0.48 -2.76
C HIS A 146 -5.47 1.04 -2.64
N ASP A 147 -5.65 1.82 -3.71
CA ASP A 147 -5.38 3.27 -3.66
C ASP A 147 -6.37 4.12 -4.46
N ILE A 148 -6.49 5.36 -3.99
CA ILE A 148 -7.31 6.42 -4.55
C ILE A 148 -6.60 7.74 -4.33
N ALA A 149 -6.55 8.57 -5.36
CA ALA A 149 -5.97 9.90 -5.29
C ALA A 149 -6.94 10.97 -5.84
N PRO A 150 -6.86 12.21 -5.35
CA PRO A 150 -7.50 13.34 -6.01
C PRO A 150 -7.05 13.43 -7.47
N ALA A 151 -7.98 13.76 -8.36
CA ALA A 151 -7.71 14.02 -9.78
C ALA A 151 -8.49 15.23 -10.27
N GLY A 152 -7.81 16.22 -10.85
CA GLY A 152 -8.44 17.41 -11.42
C GLY A 152 -9.35 18.18 -10.44
N GLN A 153 -10.39 18.83 -10.97
CA GLN A 153 -11.35 19.69 -10.25
C GLN A 153 -12.32 18.86 -9.37
N GLY A 154 -11.82 18.28 -8.27
CA GLY A 154 -12.64 17.52 -7.31
C GLY A 154 -12.98 16.09 -7.72
N GLY A 155 -12.36 15.58 -8.79
CA GLY A 155 -12.49 14.19 -9.22
C GLY A 155 -11.53 13.25 -8.50
N LEU A 156 -11.59 11.97 -8.87
CA LEU A 156 -10.81 10.90 -8.26
C LEU A 156 -10.16 10.02 -9.33
N ALA A 157 -8.90 9.64 -9.12
CA ALA A 157 -8.25 8.55 -9.83
C ALA A 157 -8.22 7.34 -8.90
N VAL A 158 -8.75 6.22 -9.36
CA VAL A 158 -8.94 4.99 -8.56
C VAL A 158 -8.27 3.82 -9.25
N LEU A 159 -7.54 3.01 -8.49
CA LEU A 159 -7.12 1.69 -8.96
C LEU A 159 -8.32 0.75 -8.97
N THR A 160 -8.68 0.26 -10.15
CA THR A 160 -9.74 -0.74 -10.36
C THR A 160 -9.21 -1.90 -11.19
N TYR A 161 -10.00 -2.94 -11.40
CA TYR A 161 -9.62 -4.00 -12.33
C TYR A 161 -10.80 -4.61 -13.07
N ARG A 162 -10.47 -5.25 -14.19
CA ARG A 162 -11.33 -6.24 -14.86
C ARG A 162 -10.58 -7.55 -15.04
N ARG A 163 -11.33 -8.62 -15.25
CA ARG A 163 -10.78 -9.94 -15.64
C ARG A 163 -10.96 -10.12 -17.13
N ARG A 164 -9.90 -10.50 -17.84
CA ARG A 164 -9.99 -10.85 -19.27
C ARG A 164 -8.99 -11.94 -19.61
N LEU A 165 -9.33 -12.77 -20.59
CA LEU A 165 -8.40 -13.73 -21.16
C LEU A 165 -7.36 -12.99 -22.01
N VAL A 166 -6.08 -13.33 -21.81
CA VAL A 166 -4.95 -12.78 -22.57
C VAL A 166 -4.07 -13.95 -22.98
N PRO A 167 -4.33 -14.56 -24.16
CA PRO A 167 -3.67 -15.80 -24.58
C PRO A 167 -2.14 -15.73 -24.58
N GLU A 168 -1.57 -14.54 -24.79
CA GLU A 168 -0.13 -14.28 -24.77
C GLU A 168 0.48 -14.41 -23.36
N ILE A 169 -0.32 -14.25 -22.31
CA ILE A 169 0.08 -14.46 -20.91
C ILE A 169 -0.30 -15.87 -20.45
N HIS A 170 -1.55 -16.26 -20.69
CA HIS A 170 -2.02 -17.61 -20.38
C HIS A 170 -3.22 -18.01 -21.26
N PRO A 171 -3.24 -19.23 -21.83
CA PRO A 171 -4.23 -19.61 -22.84
C PRO A 171 -5.67 -19.80 -22.32
N SER A 172 -5.85 -19.98 -20.99
CA SER A 172 -7.15 -20.36 -20.42
C SER A 172 -7.49 -19.75 -19.06
N ILE A 173 -6.62 -18.94 -18.48
CA ILE A 173 -6.83 -18.34 -17.15
C ILE A 173 -6.93 -16.83 -17.35
N ASP A 174 -7.95 -16.21 -16.76
CA ASP A 174 -8.14 -14.78 -16.85
C ASP A 174 -7.00 -14.04 -16.15
N VAL A 175 -6.49 -13.02 -16.82
CA VAL A 175 -5.59 -12.04 -16.24
C VAL A 175 -6.44 -10.95 -15.58
N ARG A 176 -6.06 -10.57 -14.36
CA ARG A 176 -6.53 -9.36 -13.71
C ARG A 176 -5.81 -8.18 -14.34
N ASP A 177 -6.51 -7.49 -15.23
CA ASP A 177 -6.07 -6.26 -15.88
C ASP A 177 -6.41 -5.11 -14.93
N ASP A 178 -5.40 -4.67 -14.18
CA ASP A 178 -5.47 -3.47 -13.36
C ASP A 178 -5.70 -2.24 -14.25
N GLN A 179 -6.45 -1.28 -13.75
CA GLN A 179 -6.94 -0.12 -14.48
C GLN A 179 -6.82 1.13 -13.64
N ILE A 180 -6.65 2.27 -14.30
CA ILE A 180 -6.90 3.58 -13.71
C ILE A 180 -8.28 4.04 -14.15
N THR A 181 -9.21 4.15 -13.20
CA THR A 181 -10.53 4.71 -13.43
C THR A 181 -10.57 6.14 -12.91
N THR A 182 -10.78 7.10 -13.81
CA THR A 182 -10.99 8.51 -13.47
C THR A 182 -12.47 8.77 -13.29
N MET A 183 -12.82 9.51 -12.23
CA MET A 183 -14.20 9.80 -11.85
C MET A 183 -14.41 11.28 -11.54
N ASP A 184 -15.65 11.75 -11.70
CA ASP A 184 -16.09 13.06 -11.23
C ASP A 184 -16.33 13.08 -9.70
N GLY A 185 -16.70 14.25 -9.16
CA GLY A 185 -16.98 14.42 -7.73
C GLY A 185 -18.21 13.64 -7.22
N ASP A 186 -19.09 13.19 -8.12
CA ASP A 186 -20.29 12.38 -7.81
C ASP A 186 -20.02 10.87 -7.93
N GLY A 187 -18.76 10.50 -8.24
CA GLY A 187 -18.31 9.12 -8.39
C GLY A 187 -18.76 8.47 -9.69
N ASN A 188 -19.11 9.24 -10.72
CA ASN A 188 -19.37 8.70 -12.06
C ASN A 188 -18.06 8.53 -12.81
N THR A 189 -17.94 7.44 -13.55
CA THR A 189 -16.75 7.15 -14.36
C THR A 189 -16.67 8.08 -15.58
N ILE A 190 -15.54 8.75 -15.74
CA ILE A 190 -15.20 9.61 -16.87
C ILE A 190 -14.35 8.84 -17.89
N ASP A 191 -13.32 8.15 -17.41
CA ASP A 191 -12.34 7.46 -18.27
C ASP A 191 -11.75 6.23 -17.57
N VAL A 192 -11.32 5.27 -18.37
CA VAL A 192 -10.66 4.04 -17.91
C VAL A 192 -9.44 3.76 -18.79
N ILE A 193 -8.29 3.56 -18.16
CA ILE A 193 -7.04 3.14 -18.80
C ILE A 193 -6.69 1.74 -18.32
N SER A 194 -6.55 0.78 -19.24
CA SER A 194 -5.96 -0.54 -18.95
C SER A 194 -4.45 -0.41 -18.78
N LEU A 195 -3.93 -0.86 -17.64
CA LEU A 195 -2.48 -0.89 -17.41
C LEU A 195 -1.82 -1.97 -18.27
N LEU A 196 -2.51 -3.07 -18.54
CA LEU A 196 -1.98 -4.09 -19.43
C LEU A 196 -1.81 -3.57 -20.87
N ASP A 197 -2.77 -2.79 -21.38
CA ASP A 197 -2.65 -2.19 -22.72
C ASP A 197 -1.56 -1.09 -22.73
N ALA A 198 -1.53 -0.22 -21.71
CA ALA A 198 -0.57 0.88 -21.62
C ALA A 198 0.90 0.42 -21.47
N ILE A 199 1.13 -0.70 -20.77
CA ILE A 199 2.45 -1.32 -20.61
C ILE A 199 2.76 -2.26 -21.78
N GLY A 200 1.77 -2.98 -22.29
CA GLY A 200 1.90 -3.87 -23.45
C GLY A 200 2.40 -3.14 -24.68
N ALA A 201 1.98 -1.88 -24.87
CA ALA A 201 2.46 -1.01 -25.94
C ALA A 201 3.96 -0.65 -25.84
N ARG A 202 4.58 -0.77 -24.66
CA ARG A 202 5.94 -0.30 -24.36
C ARG A 202 6.78 -1.32 -23.59
N GLN A 203 6.87 -2.54 -24.10
CA GLN A 203 7.74 -3.59 -23.54
C GLN A 203 9.25 -3.22 -23.54
N ASP A 204 9.64 -2.22 -24.33
CA ASP A 204 10.97 -1.60 -24.30
C ASP A 204 11.21 -0.75 -23.04
N VAL A 205 10.16 -0.17 -22.46
CA VAL A 205 10.20 0.63 -21.22
C VAL A 205 9.90 -0.22 -20.00
N PHE A 206 8.88 -1.07 -20.09
CA PHE A 206 8.42 -1.92 -19.02
C PHE A 206 8.23 -3.34 -19.56
N ARG A 207 9.26 -4.16 -19.40
CA ARG A 207 9.19 -5.58 -19.76
C ARG A 207 8.48 -6.36 -18.66
N LEU A 208 7.39 -7.03 -19.02
CA LEU A 208 6.60 -7.83 -18.09
C LEU A 208 7.39 -9.05 -17.58
N GLN A 209 7.23 -9.32 -16.29
CA GLN A 209 7.61 -10.58 -15.65
C GLN A 209 6.38 -11.48 -15.50
N GLY A 210 6.59 -12.79 -15.63
CA GLY A 210 5.54 -13.77 -15.40
C GLY A 210 5.03 -13.74 -13.96
N SER A 211 3.76 -14.10 -13.79
CA SER A 211 3.14 -14.37 -12.50
C SER A 211 2.32 -15.65 -12.63
N GLY A 212 2.47 -16.55 -11.65
CA GLY A 212 1.66 -17.76 -11.59
C GLY A 212 0.18 -17.47 -11.32
N PRO A 213 -0.71 -18.46 -11.55
CA PRO A 213 -2.12 -18.35 -11.23
C PRO A 213 -2.33 -18.35 -9.70
N ASN A 214 -3.20 -17.46 -9.24
CA ASN A 214 -3.75 -17.45 -7.90
C ASN A 214 -5.09 -18.19 -7.91
N SER A 215 -5.28 -19.10 -6.96
CA SER A 215 -6.50 -19.94 -6.84
C SER A 215 -7.34 -19.61 -5.60
N MET A 216 -7.05 -18.53 -4.86
CA MET A 216 -7.85 -18.11 -3.71
C MET A 216 -9.30 -17.87 -4.16
N GLY A 217 -10.29 -18.50 -3.54
CA GLY A 217 -11.70 -18.32 -3.94
C GLY A 217 -12.16 -19.17 -5.13
N GLY A 218 -11.41 -20.19 -5.51
CA GLY A 218 -11.89 -21.34 -6.30
C GLY A 218 -11.82 -21.18 -7.83
N ARG A 219 -11.93 -19.96 -8.38
CA ARG A 219 -11.64 -19.70 -9.80
C ARG A 219 -10.22 -19.15 -9.92
N PRO A 220 -9.31 -19.78 -10.68
CA PRO A 220 -7.96 -19.26 -10.83
C PRO A 220 -7.94 -17.96 -11.65
N TRP A 221 -7.01 -17.06 -11.33
CA TRP A 221 -6.67 -15.87 -12.13
C TRP A 221 -5.20 -15.52 -12.03
N ILE A 222 -4.69 -14.73 -12.96
CA ILE A 222 -3.32 -14.20 -12.92
C ILE A 222 -3.37 -12.76 -12.42
N ASP A 223 -2.77 -12.53 -11.25
CA ASP A 223 -2.59 -11.18 -10.69
C ASP A 223 -1.25 -10.62 -11.16
N LEU A 224 -1.21 -10.12 -12.39
CA LEU A 224 0.05 -9.80 -13.06
C LEU A 224 0.78 -8.62 -12.42
N PHE A 225 0.03 -7.57 -12.09
CA PHE A 225 0.59 -6.30 -11.66
C PHE A 225 0.56 -6.12 -10.16
N HIS A 226 -0.61 -6.40 -9.56
CA HIS A 226 -0.90 -6.06 -8.18
C HIS A 226 -0.49 -4.62 -7.86
N THR A 227 -1.00 -3.68 -8.67
CA THR A 227 -0.72 -2.25 -8.54
C THR A 227 -1.30 -1.78 -7.22
N ASN A 228 -0.50 -1.07 -6.41
CA ASN A 228 -0.86 -0.80 -5.02
C ASN A 228 -0.77 0.67 -4.61
N SER A 229 -0.24 1.54 -5.46
CA SER A 229 -0.26 2.98 -5.24
C SER A 229 -0.34 3.74 -6.55
N LEU A 230 -0.99 4.90 -6.50
CA LEU A 230 -1.04 5.84 -7.60
C LEU A 230 -0.83 7.27 -7.10
N MET A 231 -0.06 8.05 -7.85
CA MET A 231 0.12 9.48 -7.59
C MET A 231 0.17 10.26 -8.90
N GLN A 232 -0.76 11.19 -9.06
CA GLN A 232 -0.81 12.09 -10.21
C GLN A 232 0.17 13.24 -10.03
N SER A 233 0.84 13.63 -11.12
CA SER A 233 1.63 14.86 -11.16
C SER A 233 0.74 16.09 -10.94
N ALA A 234 1.32 17.18 -10.44
CA ALA A 234 0.59 18.41 -10.17
C ALA A 234 -0.10 18.99 -11.43
N ASP A 235 0.47 18.79 -12.62
CA ASP A 235 -0.11 19.23 -13.89
C ASP A 235 -1.15 18.26 -14.47
N GLY A 236 -1.43 17.14 -13.78
CA GLY A 236 -2.45 16.17 -14.16
C GLY A 236 -2.08 15.25 -15.33
N LYS A 237 -0.85 15.29 -15.86
CA LYS A 237 -0.49 14.58 -17.09
C LYS A 237 0.18 13.23 -16.87
N LEU A 238 0.85 13.04 -15.74
CA LEU A 238 1.61 11.83 -15.46
C LEU A 238 1.01 11.11 -14.24
N LEU A 239 1.06 9.78 -14.27
CA LEU A 239 0.76 8.92 -13.12
C LEU A 239 2.00 8.11 -12.75
N LEU A 240 2.45 8.25 -11.51
CA LEU A 240 3.40 7.33 -10.89
C LEU A 240 2.62 6.17 -10.28
N LEU A 241 3.03 4.95 -10.63
CA LEU A 241 2.41 3.70 -10.19
C LEU A 241 3.46 2.77 -9.57
N CYS A 242 3.06 1.98 -8.59
CA CYS A 242 3.89 0.96 -7.95
C CYS A 242 3.28 -0.44 -8.16
N PHE A 243 4.07 -1.36 -8.69
CA PHE A 243 3.65 -2.69 -9.14
C PHE A 243 4.31 -3.76 -8.28
N ARG A 244 3.57 -4.30 -7.30
CA ARG A 244 4.11 -5.28 -6.34
C ARG A 244 4.65 -6.53 -7.04
N HIS A 245 3.93 -7.06 -8.03
CA HIS A 245 4.29 -8.34 -8.67
C HIS A 245 5.28 -8.20 -9.83
N GLN A 246 5.65 -6.96 -10.17
CA GLN A 246 6.62 -6.66 -11.23
C GLN A 246 7.90 -6.03 -10.68
N ASP A 247 8.01 -5.90 -9.35
CA ASP A 247 9.17 -5.34 -8.64
C ASP A 247 9.62 -3.98 -9.20
N ARG A 248 8.64 -3.13 -9.53
CA ARG A 248 8.86 -1.90 -10.30
C ARG A 248 7.94 -0.77 -9.89
N ILE A 249 8.43 0.43 -10.14
CA ILE A 249 7.63 1.64 -10.28
C ILE A 249 7.65 2.08 -11.74
N ALA A 250 6.59 2.73 -12.21
CA ALA A 250 6.54 3.25 -13.57
C ALA A 250 5.75 4.55 -13.65
N ILE A 251 6.02 5.31 -14.71
CA ILE A 251 5.30 6.53 -15.04
C ILE A 251 4.50 6.27 -16.31
N ILE A 252 3.19 6.51 -16.23
CA ILE A 252 2.28 6.50 -17.37
C ILE A 252 1.99 7.94 -17.78
N ASP A 253 2.15 8.24 -19.07
CA ASP A 253 1.66 9.48 -19.66
C ASP A 253 0.17 9.32 -20.00
N LEU A 254 -0.69 10.11 -19.37
CA LEU A 254 -2.14 10.01 -19.51
C LEU A 254 -2.65 10.45 -20.89
N SER A 255 -1.95 11.35 -21.56
CA SER A 255 -2.32 11.80 -22.91
C SER A 255 -2.02 10.73 -23.95
N ARG A 256 -0.90 10.03 -23.78
CA ARG A 256 -0.44 8.96 -24.66
C ARG A 256 -1.01 7.59 -24.29
N ARG A 257 -1.46 7.42 -23.05
CA ARG A 257 -1.89 6.14 -22.45
C ARG A 257 -0.81 5.05 -22.54
N GLU A 258 0.43 5.44 -22.30
CA GLU A 258 1.61 4.58 -22.45
C GLU A 258 2.57 4.74 -21.27
N ALA A 259 3.29 3.66 -20.94
CA ALA A 259 4.44 3.76 -20.05
C ALA A 259 5.57 4.55 -20.72
N VAL A 260 6.10 5.56 -20.03
CA VAL A 260 7.19 6.42 -20.51
C VAL A 260 8.49 6.23 -19.74
N TRP A 261 8.42 5.64 -18.55
CA TRP A 261 9.59 5.34 -17.72
C TRP A 261 9.26 4.19 -16.74
N SER A 262 10.26 3.36 -16.42
CA SER A 262 10.14 2.39 -15.32
C SER A 262 11.49 2.14 -14.64
N TRP A 263 11.46 1.72 -13.38
CA TRP A 263 12.65 1.40 -12.59
C TRP A 263 12.33 0.37 -11.50
N GLY A 264 13.33 -0.41 -11.08
CA GLY A 264 13.23 -1.25 -9.87
C GLY A 264 13.66 -2.70 -10.05
N ILE A 265 13.75 -3.21 -11.28
CA ILE A 265 14.10 -4.61 -11.52
C ILE A 265 15.48 -4.96 -10.92
N GLY A 266 15.52 -6.04 -10.14
CA GLY A 266 16.72 -6.48 -9.43
C GLY A 266 17.11 -5.62 -8.23
N VAL A 267 16.33 -4.58 -7.90
CA VAL A 267 16.58 -3.66 -6.77
C VAL A 267 15.44 -3.67 -5.77
N LEU A 268 14.20 -3.53 -6.25
CA LEU A 268 12.99 -3.60 -5.45
C LEU A 268 12.53 -5.06 -5.31
N SER A 269 11.79 -5.35 -4.25
CA SER A 269 11.14 -6.65 -4.08
C SER A 269 9.80 -6.49 -3.35
N GLY A 270 8.71 -6.67 -4.09
CA GLY A 270 7.34 -6.46 -3.64
C GLY A 270 7.05 -5.03 -3.17
N PRO A 271 7.48 -3.97 -3.87
CA PRO A 271 7.43 -2.59 -3.38
C PRO A 271 5.98 -2.09 -3.23
N HIS A 272 5.81 -1.09 -2.36
CA HIS A 272 4.58 -0.34 -2.14
C HIS A 272 4.86 1.17 -2.09
N ASP A 273 3.80 1.96 -2.22
CA ASP A 273 3.77 3.38 -1.89
C ASP A 273 4.87 4.24 -2.53
N ALA A 274 4.88 4.30 -3.86
CA ALA A 274 5.75 5.21 -4.60
C ALA A 274 5.18 6.64 -4.63
N GLN A 275 6.02 7.63 -4.35
CA GLN A 275 5.63 9.06 -4.31
C GLN A 275 6.67 9.97 -4.93
N TRP A 276 6.18 10.97 -5.66
CA TRP A 276 6.98 12.10 -6.09
C TRP A 276 7.40 12.95 -4.88
N LEU A 277 8.63 13.45 -4.93
CA LEU A 277 9.14 14.48 -4.05
C LEU A 277 9.23 15.82 -4.80
N GLU A 278 9.32 16.93 -4.07
CA GLU A 278 9.34 18.28 -4.66
C GLU A 278 10.57 18.54 -5.54
N ASP A 279 11.69 17.87 -5.24
CA ASP A 279 12.93 17.92 -6.01
C ASP A 279 12.91 17.03 -7.26
N GLY A 280 11.80 16.31 -7.51
CA GLY A 280 11.64 15.40 -8.62
C GLY A 280 12.15 13.98 -8.36
N HIS A 281 12.71 13.70 -7.18
CA HIS A 281 13.03 12.34 -6.77
C HIS A 281 11.77 11.53 -6.48
N ILE A 282 11.94 10.21 -6.34
CA ILE A 282 10.85 9.29 -6.00
C ILE A 282 11.19 8.54 -4.72
N LEU A 283 10.31 8.64 -3.72
CA LEU A 283 10.34 7.85 -2.50
C LEU A 283 9.56 6.56 -2.71
N VAL A 284 10.12 5.41 -2.30
CA VAL A 284 9.50 4.10 -2.45
C VAL A 284 9.64 3.30 -1.15
N PHE A 285 8.57 2.63 -0.75
CA PHE A 285 8.61 1.63 0.31
C PHE A 285 8.92 0.27 -0.31
N ASP A 286 10.10 -0.28 -0.07
CA ASP A 286 10.52 -1.58 -0.59
C ASP A 286 10.36 -2.64 0.50
N ASN A 287 9.26 -3.41 0.43
CA ASN A 287 8.93 -4.42 1.43
C ASN A 287 10.01 -5.49 1.58
N GLY A 288 10.76 -5.77 0.51
CA GLY A 288 11.77 -6.82 0.49
C GLY A 288 11.16 -8.21 0.51
N LEU A 289 10.13 -8.47 -0.30
CA LEU A 289 9.37 -9.73 -0.28
C LEU A 289 10.26 -10.98 -0.36
N ALA A 290 11.24 -11.00 -1.27
CA ALA A 290 12.22 -12.09 -1.40
C ALA A 290 13.34 -12.00 -0.35
N ARG A 291 13.60 -10.79 0.16
CA ARG A 291 14.77 -10.43 0.96
C ARG A 291 14.54 -10.61 2.48
N GLY A 292 13.28 -10.57 2.92
CA GLY A 292 12.88 -10.77 4.32
C GLY A 292 13.08 -9.56 5.24
N TRP A 293 13.32 -8.36 4.70
CA TRP A 293 13.37 -7.11 5.46
C TRP A 293 12.98 -5.91 4.61
N SER A 294 12.32 -4.93 5.22
CA SER A 294 11.80 -3.74 4.53
C SER A 294 12.79 -2.57 4.61
N ARG A 295 12.75 -1.70 3.61
CA ARG A 295 13.41 -0.39 3.64
C ARG A 295 12.54 0.65 2.98
N VAL A 296 12.82 1.90 3.30
CA VAL A 296 12.42 3.04 2.47
C VAL A 296 13.65 3.51 1.69
N LEU A 297 13.47 3.88 0.44
CA LEU A 297 14.54 4.42 -0.39
C LEU A 297 14.04 5.59 -1.22
N GLU A 298 14.96 6.48 -1.55
CA GLU A 298 14.75 7.61 -2.46
C GLU A 298 15.63 7.42 -3.68
N ILE A 299 15.04 7.55 -4.86
CA ILE A 299 15.76 7.46 -6.14
C ILE A 299 15.72 8.79 -6.86
N ASP A 300 16.86 9.13 -7.47
CA ASP A 300 16.92 10.11 -8.53
C ASP A 300 16.54 9.42 -9.86
N PRO A 301 15.38 9.74 -10.47
CA PRO A 301 14.95 9.08 -11.69
C PRO A 301 15.79 9.45 -12.92
N ALA A 302 16.54 10.55 -12.88
CA ALA A 302 17.41 10.97 -13.99
C ALA A 302 18.69 10.14 -14.05
N SER A 303 19.31 9.85 -12.90
CA SER A 303 20.52 9.01 -12.84
C SER A 303 20.25 7.53 -12.53
N GLY A 304 19.06 7.21 -12.02
CA GLY A 304 18.69 5.87 -11.55
C GLY A 304 19.35 5.46 -10.23
N ARG A 305 20.00 6.40 -9.52
CA ARG A 305 20.73 6.14 -8.29
C ARG A 305 19.82 6.26 -7.07
N ILE A 306 20.04 5.37 -6.09
CA ILE A 306 19.50 5.54 -4.75
C ILE A 306 20.33 6.63 -4.05
N VAL A 307 19.65 7.69 -3.60
CA VAL A 307 20.28 8.86 -2.95
C VAL A 307 20.05 8.90 -1.45
N TRP A 308 19.06 8.17 -0.95
CA TRP A 308 18.80 8.00 0.47
C TRP A 308 18.14 6.64 0.74
N THR A 309 18.38 6.07 1.92
CA THR A 309 17.68 4.86 2.38
C THR A 309 17.58 4.81 3.90
N TYR A 310 16.58 4.09 4.40
CA TYR A 310 16.37 3.79 5.81
C TYR A 310 15.88 2.35 5.99
N GLY A 311 16.40 1.64 6.99
CA GLY A 311 16.00 0.28 7.35
C GLY A 311 16.77 -0.86 6.66
N ASP A 312 17.80 -0.54 5.87
CA ASP A 312 18.60 -1.55 5.16
C ASP A 312 19.67 -2.25 6.04
N SER A 313 20.01 -1.66 7.17
CA SER A 313 21.09 -2.12 8.04
C SER A 313 20.89 -1.71 9.50
N GLY A 314 21.62 -2.36 10.41
CA GLY A 314 21.71 -1.93 11.80
C GLY A 314 20.42 -2.07 12.64
N PRO A 315 20.30 -1.28 13.72
CA PRO A 315 19.16 -1.34 14.66
C PRO A 315 17.85 -0.82 14.06
N ASP A 316 17.91 -0.14 12.91
CA ASP A 316 16.78 0.50 12.25
C ASP A 316 15.99 -0.47 11.35
N ARG A 317 16.41 -1.75 11.29
CA ARG A 317 15.74 -2.79 10.52
C ARG A 317 14.33 -3.04 11.05
N PHE A 318 13.40 -3.12 10.10
CA PHE A 318 12.02 -3.49 10.33
C PHE A 318 11.51 -4.34 9.16
N PHE A 319 10.35 -4.97 9.34
CA PHE A 319 9.79 -5.80 8.28
C PHE A 319 8.27 -5.85 8.34
N THR A 320 7.68 -5.45 7.22
CA THR A 320 6.27 -5.68 6.90
C THR A 320 6.22 -6.38 5.54
N LEU A 321 5.69 -7.61 5.52
CA LEU A 321 5.63 -8.45 4.32
C LEU A 321 4.80 -7.79 3.21
N SER A 322 3.81 -7.02 3.65
CA SER A 322 2.84 -6.38 2.78
C SER A 322 2.48 -4.98 3.25
N LYS A 323 1.79 -4.22 2.39
CA LYS A 323 1.37 -2.85 2.68
C LYS A 323 2.62 -2.00 2.97
N GLY A 324 2.61 -1.20 4.02
CA GLY A 324 3.66 -0.25 4.29
C GLY A 324 3.42 1.04 3.52
N SER A 325 3.90 2.14 4.11
CA SER A 325 3.81 3.46 3.51
C SER A 325 4.96 4.32 3.99
N ALA A 326 5.47 5.20 3.14
CA ALA A 326 6.43 6.22 3.52
C ALA A 326 5.87 7.60 3.18
N GLN A 327 6.35 8.69 3.78
CA GLN A 327 5.98 10.05 3.38
C GLN A 327 7.11 10.97 3.80
N ARG A 328 7.73 11.66 2.84
CA ARG A 328 8.64 12.77 3.16
C ARG A 328 7.81 13.93 3.71
N LEU A 329 8.24 14.48 4.84
CA LEU A 329 7.62 15.60 5.52
C LEU A 329 8.36 16.90 5.18
N PRO A 330 7.72 18.08 5.31
CA PRO A 330 8.32 19.37 4.95
C PRO A 330 9.64 19.72 5.65
N ASN A 331 9.88 19.22 6.87
CA ASN A 331 11.16 19.41 7.57
C ASN A 331 12.26 18.43 7.13
N GLY A 332 12.03 17.61 6.10
CA GLY A 332 12.96 16.61 5.60
C GLY A 332 12.86 15.25 6.31
N ASN A 333 12.09 15.12 7.39
CA ASN A 333 11.87 13.83 8.04
C ASN A 333 11.02 12.90 7.18
N THR A 334 11.00 11.61 7.50
CA THR A 334 10.18 10.61 6.82
C THR A 334 9.27 9.89 7.80
N LEU A 335 7.96 9.96 7.57
CA LEU A 335 6.95 9.16 8.28
C LEU A 335 6.80 7.80 7.59
N ILE A 336 6.89 6.73 8.36
CA ILE A 336 6.92 5.35 7.88
C ILE A 336 5.85 4.54 8.62
N ALA A 337 5.05 3.75 7.91
CA ALA A 337 4.15 2.75 8.48
C ALA A 337 4.77 1.36 8.39
N ASP A 338 4.97 0.74 9.54
CA ASP A 338 5.29 -0.67 9.70
C ASP A 338 3.98 -1.44 9.88
N SER A 339 3.30 -1.61 8.74
CA SER A 339 1.87 -1.91 8.65
C SER A 339 1.46 -3.19 9.36
N ASP A 340 2.13 -4.30 9.09
CA ASP A 340 1.80 -5.61 9.66
C ASP A 340 2.04 -5.65 11.18
N ASN A 341 2.87 -4.74 11.71
CA ASN A 341 3.12 -4.57 13.14
C ASN A 341 2.21 -3.53 13.81
N GLY A 342 1.29 -2.89 13.06
CA GLY A 342 0.36 -1.90 13.59
C GLY A 342 1.07 -0.66 14.15
N ARG A 343 2.24 -0.32 13.62
CA ARG A 343 3.12 0.75 14.10
C ARG A 343 3.41 1.76 12.99
N ALA A 344 3.62 3.01 13.37
CA ALA A 344 4.15 4.05 12.52
C ALA A 344 5.18 4.88 13.28
N PHE A 345 6.18 5.40 12.57
CA PHE A 345 7.24 6.19 13.18
C PHE A 345 7.79 7.22 12.20
N GLU A 346 8.26 8.34 12.73
CA GLU A 346 8.92 9.41 11.99
C GLU A 346 10.41 9.39 12.29
N VAL A 347 11.23 9.42 11.24
CA VAL A 347 12.68 9.48 11.36
C VAL A 347 13.26 10.75 10.74
N THR A 348 14.35 11.25 11.30
CA THR A 348 15.13 12.31 10.63
C THR A 348 15.88 11.78 9.42
N ALA A 349 16.51 12.67 8.65
CA ALA A 349 17.33 12.28 7.50
C ALA A 349 18.47 11.32 7.88
N GLU A 350 18.97 11.42 9.12
CA GLU A 350 20.01 10.58 9.72
C GLU A 350 19.46 9.27 10.33
N GLY A 351 18.14 9.06 10.30
CA GLY A 351 17.49 7.84 10.80
C GLY A 351 17.04 7.87 12.26
N GLU A 352 17.17 8.99 12.97
CA GLU A 352 16.74 9.04 14.37
C GLU A 352 15.21 9.08 14.49
N THR A 353 14.63 8.17 15.26
CA THR A 353 13.18 8.16 15.54
C THR A 353 12.79 9.32 16.47
N VAL A 354 11.97 10.25 15.95
CA VAL A 354 11.52 11.45 16.67
C VAL A 354 10.03 11.43 17.02
N TRP A 355 9.27 10.55 16.39
CA TRP A 355 7.87 10.27 16.75
C TRP A 355 7.55 8.81 16.49
N GLU A 356 6.73 8.20 17.35
CA GLU A 356 6.31 6.80 17.21
C GLU A 356 4.89 6.61 17.75
N TYR A 357 4.08 5.86 17.00
CA TYR A 357 2.72 5.49 17.33
C TYR A 357 2.47 4.02 17.08
N ALA A 358 1.76 3.37 18.00
CA ALA A 358 1.24 2.02 17.82
C ALA A 358 -0.27 2.02 18.00
N THR A 359 -1.00 1.46 17.03
CA THR A 359 -2.47 1.53 17.05
C THR A 359 -3.05 0.81 18.29
N PRO A 360 -4.00 1.42 19.02
CA PRO A 360 -4.66 0.76 20.14
C PRO A 360 -5.70 -0.27 19.68
N HIS A 361 -6.08 -0.23 18.40
CA HIS A 361 -7.08 -1.14 17.84
C HIS A 361 -6.56 -2.57 17.78
N ARG A 362 -7.43 -3.52 18.12
CA ARG A 362 -7.15 -4.95 18.13
C ARG A 362 -8.19 -5.70 17.31
N VAL A 363 -7.79 -6.79 16.68
CA VAL A 363 -8.73 -7.73 16.04
C VAL A 363 -9.33 -8.66 17.10
N GLU A 364 -10.33 -9.46 16.74
CA GLU A 364 -11.11 -10.30 17.68
C GLU A 364 -10.25 -11.23 18.55
N ASP A 365 -9.13 -11.74 18.02
CA ASP A 365 -8.21 -12.62 18.76
C ASP A 365 -7.24 -11.88 19.70
N GLY A 366 -7.41 -10.57 19.86
CA GLY A 366 -6.63 -9.73 20.77
C GLY A 366 -5.31 -9.21 20.19
N ARG A 367 -4.90 -9.66 18.99
CA ARG A 367 -3.71 -9.13 18.32
C ARG A 367 -3.90 -7.68 17.87
N ARG A 368 -2.82 -6.90 17.86
CA ARG A 368 -2.85 -5.51 17.39
C ARG A 368 -3.24 -5.47 15.92
N ALA A 369 -4.21 -4.63 15.55
CA ALA A 369 -4.65 -4.49 14.17
C ALA A 369 -3.55 -3.90 13.28
N ALA A 370 -3.52 -4.30 12.02
CA ALA A 370 -2.62 -3.72 11.04
C ALA A 370 -3.05 -2.29 10.65
N ILE A 371 -2.06 -1.39 10.53
CA ILE A 371 -2.27 -0.06 9.93
C ILE A 371 -2.09 -0.24 8.43
N VAL A 372 -3.12 0.02 7.62
CA VAL A 372 -2.95 -0.05 6.16
C VAL A 372 -2.09 1.10 5.67
N ARG A 373 -2.38 2.30 6.17
CA ARG A 373 -1.68 3.51 5.80
C ARG A 373 -1.80 4.56 6.90
N ILE A 374 -0.75 5.37 7.02
CA ILE A 374 -0.78 6.62 7.76
C ILE A 374 -0.29 7.74 6.85
N ARG A 375 -0.93 8.91 6.94
CA ARG A 375 -0.48 10.14 6.29
C ARG A 375 -0.53 11.28 7.27
N ARG A 376 0.56 12.05 7.35
CA ARG A 376 0.55 13.33 8.06
C ARG A 376 0.05 14.41 7.12
N ILE A 377 -0.97 15.12 7.56
CA ILE A 377 -1.55 16.27 6.87
C ILE A 377 -1.31 17.52 7.72
N GLU A 378 -1.17 18.66 7.04
CA GLU A 378 -1.04 19.95 7.72
C GLU A 378 -2.33 20.26 8.47
N ALA A 379 -2.20 20.89 9.64
CA ALA A 379 -3.33 21.15 10.53
C ALA A 379 -4.31 22.18 9.97
N ASP A 380 -3.89 23.02 9.02
CA ASP A 380 -4.72 24.07 8.40
C ASP A 380 -5.64 23.54 7.28
N LEU A 381 -5.30 22.39 6.68
CA LEU A 381 -6.14 21.65 5.73
C LEU A 381 -7.27 20.87 6.41
N SER A 382 -7.39 20.98 7.74
CA SER A 382 -8.59 20.53 8.46
C SER A 382 -9.61 21.65 8.41
N PRO A 383 -10.84 21.43 7.89
CA PRO A 383 -11.85 22.47 7.91
C PRO A 383 -12.07 22.88 9.36
N ARG A 384 -11.80 24.15 9.65
CA ARG A 384 -12.13 24.76 10.92
C ARG A 384 -13.60 24.48 11.15
N SER A 385 -13.93 23.84 12.28
CA SER A 385 -15.30 23.91 12.79
C SER A 385 -15.66 25.38 12.88
N THR A 386 -16.57 25.83 12.01
CA THR A 386 -17.17 27.15 12.15
C THR A 386 -17.82 27.22 13.54
N PRO A 387 -17.61 28.33 14.28
CA PRO A 387 -18.05 28.47 15.66
C PRO A 387 -19.56 28.40 15.83
#